data_AF-A0A1I0FB19-F1
#
_entry.id   AF-A0A1I0FB19-F1
#
_cell.length_a   1.000
_cell.length_b   1.000
_cell.length_c   1.000
_cell.angle_alpha   90.00
_cell.angle_beta   90.00
_cell.angle_gamma   90.00
#
_symmetry.space_group_name_H-M   'P 1'
#
loop_
_entity.id
_entity.type
_entity.pdbx_description
1 polymer ?
#
loop_
_entity_poly.entity_id
_entity_poly.type
_entity_poly.pdbx_seq_one_letter_code
_entity_poly.pdbx_strand_id
1 'polypeptide(L)'
;MASAANKTTKITTYLDHLSGTVPASTYHSHKRDLTVYRCWCEKHGIAPEHARDEQVACFVEDCLISSNHSVDTVYGRLCTVANYLAVATGDDPELVKVQIASELNMGAAPEVDTLKNRIWHPINEGRCLDETTRETVEALFDHLRQRRFGSRTHVFAEILADTMSPVGPVQRINLSNIDLDKSVVEVELSDQFLASQAGLVTERSVEISATTSEPLKIYLDYERKASHENGRRPLFTSSRGRSSSCTLRRSVKKESETAITYSPHSANVQQESSGDQNRSPEHYSVTPSDIRWCAIADLVN
;
A
#
# COMPACT_ATOMS: atom_id res chain seq x y z
N MET A 1 -5.69 29.35 -40.81
CA MET A 1 -4.43 28.59 -40.73
C MET A 1 -4.43 27.81 -39.43
N ALA A 2 -4.21 26.50 -39.55
CA ALA A 2 -4.03 25.49 -38.50
C ALA A 2 -5.09 25.43 -37.38
N SER A 3 -6.07 24.55 -37.60
CA SER A 3 -6.87 23.88 -36.57
C SER A 3 -5.94 23.38 -35.44
N ALA A 4 -6.16 23.90 -34.23
CA ALA A 4 -5.63 23.31 -33.01
C ALA A 4 -6.33 21.95 -32.84
N ALA A 5 -5.75 20.92 -33.45
CA ALA A 5 -6.13 19.54 -33.22
C ALA A 5 -6.07 19.32 -31.70
N ASN A 6 -7.25 19.09 -31.12
CA ASN A 6 -7.47 18.85 -29.71
C ASN A 6 -6.64 17.62 -29.31
N LYS A 7 -5.39 17.82 -28.87
CA LYS A 7 -4.59 16.75 -28.27
C LYS A 7 -5.31 16.38 -26.98
N THR A 8 -6.16 15.36 -27.04
CA THR A 8 -6.75 14.75 -25.86
C THR A 8 -5.62 14.32 -24.94
N THR A 9 -5.41 15.06 -23.86
CA THR A 9 -4.41 14.72 -22.84
C THR A 9 -4.93 13.54 -22.01
N LYS A 10 -4.05 12.76 -21.38
CA LYS A 10 -4.48 11.69 -20.46
C LYS A 10 -5.35 12.24 -19.31
N ILE A 11 -5.11 13.49 -18.87
CA ILE A 11 -5.97 14.21 -17.93
C ILE A 11 -7.39 14.39 -18.49
N THR A 12 -7.54 14.73 -19.77
CA THR A 12 -8.85 14.87 -20.42
C THR A 12 -9.60 13.54 -20.40
N THR A 13 -8.96 12.45 -20.83
CA THR A 13 -9.56 11.11 -20.80
C THR A 13 -9.98 10.69 -19.39
N TYR A 14 -9.14 10.95 -18.39
CA TYR A 14 -9.44 10.70 -16.98
C TYR A 14 -10.68 11.50 -16.51
N LEU A 15 -10.73 12.80 -16.79
CA LEU A 15 -11.84 13.66 -16.39
C LEU A 15 -13.14 13.33 -17.12
N ASP A 16 -13.07 12.98 -18.40
CA ASP A 16 -14.24 12.59 -19.19
C ASP A 16 -14.89 11.34 -18.61
N HIS A 17 -14.08 10.35 -18.21
CA HIS A 17 -14.58 9.15 -17.52
C HIS A 17 -15.20 9.48 -16.15
N LEU A 18 -14.55 10.32 -15.35
CA LEU A 18 -15.09 10.75 -14.07
C LEU A 18 -16.44 11.46 -14.21
N SER A 19 -16.63 12.27 -15.25
CA SER A 19 -17.84 13.07 -15.43
C SER A 19 -19.14 12.25 -15.46
N GLY A 20 -19.07 10.98 -15.87
CA GLY A 20 -20.21 10.06 -15.92
C GLY A 20 -20.29 9.05 -14.76
N THR A 21 -19.27 8.99 -13.89
CA THR A 21 -19.14 7.91 -12.89
C THR A 21 -19.13 8.40 -11.45
N VAL A 22 -18.85 9.68 -11.20
CA VAL A 22 -18.74 10.23 -9.84
C VAL A 22 -19.65 11.45 -9.63
N PRO A 23 -19.95 11.83 -8.38
CA PRO A 23 -20.73 13.05 -8.10
C PRO A 23 -20.10 14.31 -8.72
N ALA A 24 -20.95 15.26 -9.14
CA ALA A 24 -20.50 16.49 -9.79
C ALA A 24 -19.48 17.29 -8.94
N SER A 25 -19.65 17.30 -7.62
CA SER A 25 -18.70 17.93 -6.69
C SER A 25 -17.31 17.31 -6.77
N THR A 26 -17.21 15.98 -6.78
CA THR A 26 -15.95 15.24 -6.93
C THR A 26 -15.31 15.52 -8.28
N TYR A 27 -16.09 15.47 -9.36
CA TYR A 27 -15.62 15.82 -10.70
C TYR A 27 -15.04 17.24 -10.75
N HIS A 28 -15.76 18.23 -10.20
CA HIS A 28 -15.31 19.63 -10.21
C HIS A 28 -14.05 19.83 -9.36
N SER A 29 -13.93 19.14 -8.22
CA SER A 29 -12.71 19.16 -7.41
C SER A 29 -11.52 18.61 -8.20
N HIS A 30 -11.66 17.43 -8.81
CA HIS A 30 -10.61 16.81 -9.60
C HIS A 30 -10.22 17.67 -10.79
N LYS A 31 -11.20 18.23 -11.51
CA LYS A 31 -10.96 19.13 -12.64
C LYS A 31 -10.16 20.36 -12.23
N ARG A 32 -10.53 21.00 -11.11
CA ARG A 32 -9.82 22.17 -10.59
C ARG A 32 -8.37 21.82 -10.26
N ASP A 33 -8.17 20.77 -9.49
CA ASP A 33 -6.84 20.41 -8.97
C ASP A 33 -5.91 19.90 -10.08
N LEU A 34 -6.41 19.09 -11.03
CA LEU A 34 -5.64 18.66 -12.20
C LEU A 34 -5.35 19.79 -13.20
N THR A 35 -6.20 20.82 -13.26
CA THR A 35 -5.90 22.01 -14.08
C THR A 35 -4.70 22.76 -13.50
N VAL A 36 -4.65 22.93 -12.18
CA VAL A 36 -3.52 23.58 -11.50
C VAL A 36 -2.24 22.76 -11.68
N TYR A 37 -2.32 21.44 -11.47
CA TYR A 37 -1.20 20.53 -11.68
C TYR A 37 -0.67 20.58 -13.12
N ARG A 38 -1.56 20.48 -14.13
CA ARG A 38 -1.18 20.57 -15.55
C ARG A 38 -0.45 21.88 -15.85
N CYS A 39 -0.98 23.03 -15.38
CA CYS A 39 -0.33 24.31 -15.61
C CYS A 39 1.04 24.40 -14.92
N TRP A 40 1.22 23.75 -13.77
CA TRP A 40 2.53 23.65 -13.14
C TRP A 40 3.50 22.78 -13.96
N CYS A 41 3.05 21.62 -14.45
CA CYS A 41 3.85 20.75 -15.31
C CYS A 41 4.26 21.44 -16.61
N GLU A 42 3.34 22.17 -17.26
CA GLU A 42 3.62 22.93 -18.50
C GLU A 42 4.73 23.97 -18.30
N LYS A 43 4.72 24.69 -17.17
CA LYS A 43 5.77 25.66 -16.83
C LYS A 43 7.15 25.01 -16.65
N HIS A 44 7.17 23.76 -16.23
CA HIS A 44 8.40 23.00 -15.97
C HIS A 44 8.78 22.05 -17.12
N GLY A 45 8.04 22.07 -18.24
CA GLY A 45 8.31 21.20 -19.39
C GLY A 45 8.06 19.71 -19.11
N ILE A 46 7.17 19.40 -18.15
CA ILE A 46 6.85 18.04 -17.72
C ILE A 46 5.54 17.59 -18.35
N ALA A 47 5.49 16.36 -18.86
CA ALA A 47 4.22 15.72 -19.21
C ALA A 47 3.53 15.24 -17.92
N PRO A 48 2.28 15.66 -17.60
CA PRO A 48 1.66 15.39 -16.31
C PRO A 48 1.61 13.90 -15.91
N GLU A 49 1.44 13.00 -16.88
CA GLU A 49 1.41 11.54 -16.70
C GLU A 49 2.79 10.88 -16.48
N HIS A 50 3.88 11.61 -16.73
CA HIS A 50 5.25 11.11 -16.63
C HIS A 50 6.07 11.91 -15.60
N ALA A 51 5.40 12.72 -14.78
CA ALA A 51 6.09 13.41 -13.69
C ALA A 51 6.64 12.37 -12.71
N ARG A 52 7.91 12.52 -12.36
CA ARG A 52 8.57 11.71 -11.33
C ARG A 52 8.12 12.18 -9.95
N ASP A 53 8.22 11.32 -8.94
CA ASP A 53 7.78 11.60 -7.57
C ASP A 53 8.42 12.88 -7.02
N GLU A 54 9.72 13.07 -7.23
CA GLU A 54 10.49 14.28 -6.91
C GLU A 54 9.83 15.56 -7.49
N GLN A 55 9.34 15.48 -8.73
CA GLN A 55 8.74 16.62 -9.42
C GLN A 55 7.35 16.92 -8.88
N VAL A 56 6.58 15.88 -8.55
CA VAL A 56 5.27 16.05 -7.91
C VAL A 56 5.43 16.57 -6.47
N ALA A 57 6.49 16.18 -5.76
CA ALA A 57 6.86 16.74 -4.47
C ALA A 57 7.16 18.24 -4.58
N CYS A 58 7.96 18.68 -5.55
CA CYS A 58 8.17 20.11 -5.82
C CYS A 58 6.85 20.87 -6.09
N PHE A 59 5.91 20.26 -6.83
CA PHE A 59 4.59 20.85 -7.04
C PHE A 59 3.81 21.01 -5.72
N VAL A 60 3.85 20.01 -4.86
CA VAL A 60 3.19 20.03 -3.55
C VAL A 60 3.81 21.11 -2.65
N GLU A 61 5.13 21.22 -2.64
CA GLU A 61 5.87 22.26 -1.91
C GLU A 61 5.53 23.66 -2.44
N ASP A 62 5.49 23.87 -3.76
CA ASP A 62 5.06 25.13 -4.37
C ASP A 62 3.62 25.50 -4.00
N CYS A 63 2.74 24.50 -3.86
CA CYS A 63 1.37 24.73 -3.42
C CYS A 63 1.30 25.22 -1.97
N LEU A 64 2.20 24.75 -1.10
CA LEU A 64 2.27 25.14 0.31
C LEU A 64 2.99 26.48 0.48
N ILE A 65 4.19 26.62 -0.07
CA ILE A 65 5.10 27.74 0.16
C ILE A 65 4.73 28.93 -0.72
N SER A 66 4.71 28.73 -2.04
CA SER A 66 4.56 29.82 -3.01
C SER A 66 3.11 30.29 -3.14
N SER A 67 2.16 29.38 -2.99
CA SER A 67 0.72 29.69 -3.14
C SER A 67 -0.01 29.88 -1.81
N ASN A 68 0.67 29.67 -0.68
CA ASN A 68 0.14 29.83 0.69
C ASN A 68 -1.21 29.12 0.91
N HIS A 69 -1.40 27.93 0.33
CA HIS A 69 -2.59 27.12 0.58
C HIS A 69 -2.49 26.40 1.92
N SER A 70 -3.62 26.14 2.57
CA SER A 70 -3.65 25.30 3.78
C SER A 70 -3.20 23.87 3.50
N VAL A 71 -2.62 23.22 4.52
CA VAL A 71 -2.21 21.80 4.46
C VAL A 71 -3.38 20.90 4.03
N ASP A 72 -4.61 21.16 4.48
CA ASP A 72 -5.80 20.42 4.06
C ASP A 72 -6.09 20.54 2.56
N THR A 73 -5.94 21.75 2.02
CA THR A 73 -6.18 22.00 0.59
C THR A 73 -5.14 21.29 -0.26
N VAL A 74 -3.86 21.37 0.14
CA VAL A 74 -2.77 20.69 -0.58
C VAL A 74 -2.88 19.17 -0.43
N TYR A 75 -3.26 18.65 0.74
CA TYR A 75 -3.52 17.22 0.93
C TYR A 75 -4.63 16.72 -0.01
N GLY A 76 -5.75 17.45 -0.14
CA GLY A 76 -6.82 17.10 -1.09
C GLY A 76 -6.34 17.11 -2.54
N ARG A 77 -5.50 18.08 -2.90
CA ARG A 77 -4.88 18.17 -4.23
C ARG A 77 -3.91 17.02 -4.50
N LEU A 78 -3.07 16.67 -3.53
CA LEU A 78 -2.17 15.53 -3.61
C LEU A 78 -2.96 14.23 -3.80
N CYS A 79 -4.04 14.01 -3.04
CA CYS A 79 -4.93 12.86 -3.23
C CYS A 79 -5.49 12.81 -4.67
N THR A 80 -5.86 13.96 -5.25
CA THR A 80 -6.33 14.03 -6.64
C THR A 80 -5.23 13.64 -7.63
N VAL A 81 -4.03 14.21 -7.47
CA VAL A 81 -2.89 13.94 -8.37
C VAL A 81 -2.44 12.49 -8.25
N ALA A 82 -2.35 11.94 -7.04
CA ALA A 82 -2.00 10.54 -6.81
C ALA A 82 -3.03 9.59 -7.44
N ASN A 83 -4.33 9.87 -7.35
CA ASN A 83 -5.35 9.09 -8.07
C ASN A 83 -5.18 9.13 -9.59
N TYR A 84 -4.88 10.31 -10.15
CA TYR A 84 -4.63 10.44 -11.58
C TYR A 84 -3.38 9.67 -12.02
N LEU A 85 -2.27 9.81 -11.30
CA LEU A 85 -1.01 9.14 -11.60
C LEU A 85 -1.15 7.62 -11.47
N ALA A 86 -1.80 7.13 -10.41
CA ALA A 86 -2.13 5.71 -10.24
C ALA A 86 -2.93 5.16 -11.43
N VAL A 87 -3.88 5.92 -12.00
CA VAL A 87 -4.58 5.51 -13.22
C VAL A 87 -3.66 5.51 -14.44
N ALA A 88 -2.73 6.45 -14.52
CA ALA A 88 -1.78 6.55 -15.63
C ALA A 88 -0.72 5.43 -15.62
N THR A 89 -0.34 4.94 -14.44
CA THR A 89 0.70 3.91 -14.23
C THR A 89 0.13 2.52 -13.94
N GLY A 90 -1.14 2.41 -13.58
CA GLY A 90 -1.76 1.15 -13.15
C GLY A 90 -1.38 0.74 -11.73
N ASP A 91 -1.16 1.70 -10.84
CA ASP A 91 -0.68 1.46 -9.47
C ASP A 91 -1.72 1.80 -8.39
N ASP A 92 -1.37 1.64 -7.11
CA ASP A 92 -2.18 1.98 -5.95
C ASP A 92 -2.03 3.47 -5.58
N PRO A 93 -3.13 4.26 -5.53
CA PRO A 93 -3.07 5.69 -5.18
C PRO A 93 -2.46 5.98 -3.80
N GLU A 94 -2.54 5.07 -2.84
CA GLU A 94 -1.90 5.22 -1.53
C GLU A 94 -0.39 5.05 -1.63
N LEU A 95 0.11 4.08 -2.41
CA LEU A 95 1.55 3.90 -2.62
C LEU A 95 2.17 5.09 -3.36
N VAL A 96 1.51 5.55 -4.44
CA VAL A 96 1.93 6.76 -5.18
C VAL A 96 2.02 7.97 -4.26
N LYS A 97 1.03 8.15 -3.37
CA LYS A 97 1.03 9.25 -2.40
C LYS A 97 2.18 9.16 -1.40
N VAL A 98 2.52 7.95 -0.93
CA VAL A 98 3.63 7.74 0.01
C VAL A 98 4.98 7.98 -0.67
N GLN A 99 5.17 7.54 -1.91
CA GLN A 99 6.38 7.81 -2.71
C GLN A 99 6.56 9.32 -2.96
N ILE A 100 5.50 10.04 -3.34
CA ILE A 100 5.59 11.50 -3.46
C ILE A 100 5.95 12.14 -2.10
N ALA A 101 5.41 11.62 -1.00
CA ALA A 101 5.67 12.15 0.32
C ALA A 101 7.11 11.90 0.80
N SER A 102 7.75 10.80 0.42
CA SER A 102 9.16 10.53 0.80
C SER A 102 10.11 11.58 0.22
N GLU A 103 9.81 12.06 -0.99
CA GLU A 103 10.56 13.10 -1.70
C GLU A 103 10.36 14.53 -1.15
N LEU A 104 9.40 14.74 -0.24
CA LEU A 104 9.19 16.07 0.37
C LEU A 104 10.40 16.48 1.22
N ASN A 105 10.88 17.70 0.98
CA ASN A 105 12.02 18.31 1.65
C ASN A 105 11.67 18.75 3.07
N MET A 106 11.96 17.87 4.03
CA MET A 106 11.78 18.13 5.45
C MET A 106 12.60 19.33 5.90
N GLY A 107 11.99 20.20 6.71
CA GLY A 107 12.61 21.43 7.20
C GLY A 107 12.62 22.59 6.20
N ALA A 108 12.08 22.41 4.98
CA ALA A 108 11.86 23.52 4.06
C ALA A 108 10.79 24.51 4.58
N ALA A 109 9.71 24.00 5.17
CA ALA A 109 8.67 24.78 5.84
C ALA A 109 7.87 23.90 6.84
N PRO A 110 7.34 24.46 7.95
CA PRO A 110 6.54 23.70 8.92
C PRO A 110 5.30 23.00 8.33
N GLU A 111 4.71 23.59 7.28
CA GLU A 111 3.56 23.04 6.58
C GLU A 111 3.91 21.78 5.79
N VAL A 112 5.13 21.70 5.25
CA VAL A 112 5.64 20.51 4.54
C VAL A 112 5.82 19.37 5.53
N ASP A 113 6.45 19.64 6.69
CA ASP A 113 6.62 18.67 7.76
C ASP A 113 5.25 18.17 8.27
N THR A 114 4.30 19.08 8.44
CA THR A 114 2.92 18.75 8.84
C THR A 114 2.22 17.86 7.82
N LEU A 115 2.37 18.16 6.52
CA LEU A 115 1.81 17.35 5.45
C LEU A 115 2.43 15.95 5.40
N LYS A 116 3.77 15.85 5.45
CA LYS A 116 4.48 14.57 5.48
C LYS A 116 4.03 13.75 6.69
N ASN A 117 4.03 14.34 7.88
CA ASN A 117 3.57 13.67 9.09
C ASN A 117 2.11 13.20 9.01
N ARG A 118 1.23 13.94 8.32
CA ARG A 118 -0.16 13.50 8.08
C ARG A 118 -0.24 12.29 7.15
N ILE A 119 0.54 12.26 6.08
CA ILE A 119 0.57 11.13 5.13
C ILE A 119 1.14 9.89 5.81
N TRP A 120 2.16 10.09 6.66
CA TRP A 120 2.78 9.06 7.47
C TRP A 120 2.00 8.73 8.74
N HIS A 121 0.95 9.48 9.09
CA HIS A 121 0.17 9.28 10.32
C HIS A 121 -0.42 7.87 10.44
N PRO A 122 -0.95 7.23 9.38
CA PRO A 122 -1.38 5.82 9.46
C PRO A 122 -0.23 4.85 9.79
N ILE A 123 1.00 5.22 9.45
CA ILE A 123 2.24 4.47 9.75
C ILE A 123 2.62 4.68 11.23
N ASN A 124 2.39 5.90 11.75
CA ASN A 124 2.62 6.28 13.15
C ASN A 124 1.54 5.75 14.11
N GLU A 125 0.26 5.80 13.76
CA GLU A 125 -0.85 5.23 14.56
C GLU A 125 -0.89 3.69 14.48
N GLY A 126 -0.26 3.11 13.46
CA GLY A 126 -0.16 1.67 13.22
C GLY A 126 0.99 0.95 13.95
N ARG A 127 1.73 1.60 14.86
CA ARG A 127 2.89 1.07 15.59
C ARG A 127 4.17 0.77 14.76
N CYS A 128 4.09 0.61 13.44
CA CYS A 128 5.20 0.06 12.63
C CYS A 128 6.49 0.93 12.49
N LEU A 129 6.45 2.24 12.71
CA LEU A 129 7.69 3.05 12.61
C LEU A 129 8.59 3.02 13.84
N ASP A 130 8.14 2.48 14.97
CA ASP A 130 9.07 2.25 16.06
C ASP A 130 9.96 1.05 15.78
N GLU A 131 11.21 1.13 16.24
CA GLU A 131 12.22 0.10 15.99
C GLU A 131 11.76 -1.27 16.51
N THR A 132 11.05 -1.28 17.64
CA THR A 132 10.51 -2.51 18.24
C THR A 132 9.54 -3.24 17.32
N THR A 133 8.66 -2.52 16.61
CA THR A 133 7.71 -3.16 15.69
C THR A 133 8.42 -3.69 14.46
N ARG A 134 9.42 -2.98 13.92
CA ARG A 134 10.27 -3.46 12.82
C ARG A 134 10.99 -4.75 13.21
N GLU A 135 11.69 -4.75 14.35
CA GLU A 135 12.35 -5.95 14.90
C GLU A 135 11.38 -7.12 15.09
N THR A 136 10.14 -6.84 15.53
CA THR A 136 9.13 -7.88 15.74
C THR A 136 8.60 -8.46 14.41
N VAL A 137 8.44 -7.61 13.38
CA VAL A 137 8.08 -8.03 12.02
C VAL A 137 9.19 -8.88 11.41
N GLU A 138 10.45 -8.48 11.56
CA GLU A 138 11.62 -9.25 11.12
C GLU A 138 11.68 -10.62 11.81
N ALA A 139 11.52 -10.65 13.14
CA ALA A 139 11.48 -11.90 13.90
C ALA A 139 10.34 -12.83 13.44
N LEU A 140 9.18 -12.28 13.09
CA LEU A 140 8.09 -13.04 12.49
C LEU A 140 8.53 -13.67 11.16
N PHE A 141 9.12 -12.91 10.24
CA PHE A 141 9.58 -13.45 8.95
C PHE A 141 10.65 -14.52 9.11
N ASP A 142 11.62 -14.32 10.00
CA ASP A 142 12.64 -15.32 10.32
C ASP A 142 12.03 -16.63 10.82
N HIS A 143 11.08 -16.54 11.76
CA HIS A 143 10.35 -17.70 12.25
C HIS A 143 9.53 -18.37 11.13
N LEU A 144 8.83 -17.59 10.31
CA LEU A 144 8.04 -18.14 9.22
C LEU A 144 8.90 -18.87 8.19
N ARG A 145 10.04 -18.28 7.80
CA ARG A 145 10.98 -18.86 6.83
C ARG A 145 11.68 -20.10 7.38
N GLN A 146 12.04 -20.12 8.65
CA GLN A 146 12.77 -21.25 9.25
C GLN A 146 11.87 -22.39 9.75
N ARG A 147 10.65 -22.09 10.23
CA ARG A 147 9.79 -23.05 10.95
C ARG A 147 8.43 -23.29 10.31
N ARG A 148 7.95 -22.36 9.50
CA ARG A 148 6.62 -22.41 8.86
C ARG A 148 6.69 -22.26 7.35
N PHE A 149 7.82 -22.66 6.76
CA PHE A 149 8.05 -22.53 5.32
C PHE A 149 6.92 -23.20 4.52
N GLY A 150 6.46 -22.55 3.45
CA GLY A 150 5.32 -23.01 2.66
C GLY A 150 3.96 -23.11 3.38
N SER A 151 3.84 -22.65 4.63
CA SER A 151 2.52 -22.62 5.30
C SER A 151 1.63 -21.49 4.75
N ARG A 152 0.31 -21.62 4.95
CA ARG A 152 -0.65 -20.55 4.59
C ARG A 152 -0.28 -19.20 5.21
N THR A 153 0.17 -19.19 6.48
CA THR A 153 0.52 -17.94 7.18
C THR A 153 1.78 -17.32 6.59
N HIS A 154 2.78 -18.15 6.26
CA HIS A 154 4.01 -17.69 5.63
C HIS A 154 3.74 -17.02 4.29
N VAL A 155 3.04 -17.72 3.39
CA VAL A 155 2.68 -17.18 2.07
C VAL A 155 1.82 -15.92 2.19
N PHE A 156 0.90 -15.88 3.17
CA PHE A 156 0.08 -14.70 3.39
C PHE A 156 0.91 -13.49 3.84
N ALA A 157 1.88 -13.68 4.73
CA ALA A 157 2.78 -12.62 5.19
C ALA A 157 3.70 -12.11 4.07
N GLU A 158 4.30 -13.01 3.30
CA GLU A 158 5.19 -12.66 2.18
C GLU A 158 4.43 -11.92 1.06
N ILE A 159 3.21 -12.36 0.70
CA ILE A 159 2.37 -11.62 -0.26
C ILE A 159 1.98 -10.24 0.27
N LEU A 160 1.70 -10.07 1.57
CA LEU A 160 1.43 -8.75 2.13
C LEU A 160 2.63 -7.81 2.02
N ALA A 161 3.85 -8.33 2.24
CA ALA A 161 5.07 -7.56 2.13
C ALA A 161 5.35 -7.14 0.68
N ASP A 162 5.42 -8.09 -0.26
CA ASP A 162 5.69 -7.79 -1.68
C ASP A 162 4.63 -6.87 -2.29
N THR A 163 3.37 -7.13 -1.97
CA THR A 163 2.28 -6.35 -2.54
C THR A 163 2.01 -5.08 -1.78
N MET A 164 2.47 -4.89 -0.54
CA MET A 164 2.11 -3.71 0.27
C MET A 164 0.60 -3.42 0.28
N SER A 165 -0.23 -4.46 0.09
CA SER A 165 -1.68 -4.32 -0.08
C SER A 165 -2.41 -4.59 1.23
N PRO A 166 -3.59 -3.98 1.45
CA PRO A 166 -4.39 -4.29 2.62
C PRO A 166 -4.83 -5.77 2.64
N VAL A 167 -5.17 -6.26 3.84
CA VAL A 167 -5.64 -7.65 4.05
C VAL A 167 -6.82 -8.03 3.14
N GLY A 168 -7.74 -7.09 2.90
CA GLY A 168 -8.95 -7.35 2.10
C GLY A 168 -8.62 -7.82 0.69
N PRO A 169 -7.95 -6.99 -0.13
CA PRO A 169 -7.45 -7.38 -1.44
C PRO A 169 -6.64 -8.68 -1.45
N VAL A 170 -5.65 -8.82 -0.57
CA VAL A 170 -4.80 -10.03 -0.52
C VAL A 170 -5.62 -11.28 -0.22
N GLN A 171 -6.58 -11.19 0.71
CA GLN A 171 -7.47 -12.31 1.04
C GLN A 171 -8.37 -12.74 -0.13
N ARG A 172 -8.67 -11.83 -1.06
CA ARG A 172 -9.55 -12.09 -2.22
C ARG A 172 -8.84 -12.72 -3.42
N ILE A 173 -7.50 -12.75 -3.42
CA ILE A 173 -6.68 -13.38 -4.46
C ILE A 173 -7.19 -14.81 -4.76
N ASN A 174 -7.30 -15.11 -6.06
CA ASN A 174 -7.59 -16.43 -6.58
C ASN A 174 -6.35 -17.01 -7.25
N LEU A 175 -6.34 -18.32 -7.48
CA LEU A 175 -5.27 -18.98 -8.22
C LEU A 175 -5.09 -18.43 -9.64
N SER A 176 -6.16 -17.90 -10.25
CA SER A 176 -6.11 -17.27 -11.57
C SER A 176 -5.35 -15.94 -11.59
N ASN A 177 -5.15 -15.32 -10.42
CA ASN A 177 -4.44 -14.06 -10.28
C ASN A 177 -2.93 -14.26 -10.07
N ILE A 178 -2.43 -15.49 -10.16
CA ILE A 178 -1.04 -15.82 -9.87
C ILE A 178 -0.42 -16.42 -11.13
N ASP A 179 0.67 -15.80 -11.58
CA ASP A 179 1.53 -16.32 -12.63
C ASP A 179 2.91 -16.61 -12.00
N LEU A 180 3.11 -17.85 -11.53
CA LEU A 180 4.37 -18.27 -10.90
C LEU A 180 5.53 -18.34 -11.89
N ASP A 181 5.28 -18.49 -13.18
CA ASP A 181 6.34 -18.52 -14.19
C ASP A 181 6.90 -17.12 -14.42
N LYS A 182 6.06 -16.09 -14.28
CA LYS A 182 6.47 -14.69 -14.31
C LYS A 182 6.75 -14.08 -12.93
N SER A 183 6.56 -14.84 -11.85
CA SER A 183 6.58 -14.33 -10.48
C SER A 183 5.70 -13.08 -10.32
N VAL A 184 4.44 -13.15 -10.78
CA VAL A 184 3.50 -12.02 -10.73
C VAL A 184 2.23 -12.41 -9.99
N VAL A 185 1.71 -11.48 -9.20
CA VAL A 185 0.38 -11.54 -8.60
C VAL A 185 -0.45 -10.32 -8.96
N GLU A 186 -1.69 -10.55 -9.38
CA GLU A 186 -2.69 -9.50 -9.57
C GLU A 186 -3.45 -9.27 -8.26
N VAL A 187 -3.48 -8.02 -7.81
CA VAL A 187 -4.16 -7.63 -6.58
C VAL A 187 -5.18 -6.54 -6.87
N GLU A 188 -6.39 -6.73 -6.37
CA GLU A 188 -7.44 -5.73 -6.46
C GLU A 188 -7.06 -4.44 -5.71
N LEU A 189 -7.38 -3.28 -6.27
CA LEU A 189 -7.29 -2.02 -5.54
C LEU A 189 -8.39 -1.93 -4.49
N SER A 190 -8.10 -1.23 -3.39
CA SER A 190 -9.11 -0.92 -2.37
C SER A 190 -10.29 -0.18 -2.98
N ASP A 191 -11.52 -0.57 -2.59
CA ASP A 191 -12.77 0.08 -2.98
C ASP A 191 -12.94 1.48 -2.37
N GLN A 192 -12.01 1.89 -1.51
CA GLN A 192 -11.95 3.23 -0.93
C GLN A 192 -11.35 4.26 -1.90
N PHE A 193 -10.63 3.81 -2.93
CA PHE A 193 -10.01 4.71 -3.88
C PHE A 193 -10.96 5.08 -5.01
N LEU A 194 -10.95 6.37 -5.39
CA LEU A 194 -11.79 6.86 -6.48
C LEU A 194 -11.49 6.13 -7.79
N ALA A 195 -10.21 5.82 -8.05
CA ALA A 195 -9.80 5.05 -9.24
C ALA A 195 -10.53 3.69 -9.35
N SER A 196 -10.66 2.98 -8.22
CA SER A 196 -11.37 1.70 -8.13
C SER A 196 -12.89 1.89 -8.23
N GLN A 197 -13.46 2.82 -7.48
CA GLN A 197 -14.90 3.11 -7.50
C GLN A 197 -15.42 3.55 -8.87
N ALA A 198 -14.62 4.33 -9.59
CA ALA A 198 -14.94 4.77 -10.94
C ALA A 198 -14.65 3.70 -11.99
N GLY A 199 -14.04 2.57 -11.64
CA GLY A 199 -13.66 1.52 -12.58
C GLY A 199 -12.55 1.94 -13.56
N LEU A 200 -11.72 2.90 -13.18
CA LEU A 200 -10.58 3.36 -13.98
C LEU A 200 -9.40 2.39 -13.86
N VAL A 201 -9.12 1.94 -12.65
CA VAL A 201 -8.16 0.87 -12.34
C VAL A 201 -8.74 0.08 -11.18
N THR A 202 -8.93 -1.22 -11.37
CA THR A 202 -9.54 -2.11 -10.38
C THR A 202 -8.56 -3.09 -9.79
N GLU A 203 -7.43 -3.31 -10.46
CA GLU A 203 -6.39 -4.26 -10.11
C GLU A 203 -5.04 -3.73 -10.55
N ARG A 204 -3.98 -4.21 -9.91
CA ARG A 204 -2.60 -3.95 -10.30
C ARG A 204 -1.78 -5.23 -10.27
N SER A 205 -0.80 -5.28 -11.14
CA SER A 205 0.12 -6.40 -11.29
C SER A 205 1.38 -6.12 -10.47
N VAL A 206 1.73 -7.04 -9.57
CA VAL A 206 2.90 -6.91 -8.69
C VAL A 206 3.85 -8.07 -8.93
N GLU A 207 5.13 -7.77 -9.13
CA GLU A 207 6.17 -8.78 -9.13
C GLU A 207 6.42 -9.26 -7.69
N ILE A 208 6.45 -10.57 -7.49
CA ILE A 208 6.72 -11.20 -6.20
C ILE A 208 8.15 -11.72 -6.17
N SER A 209 8.80 -11.54 -5.03
CA SER A 209 10.17 -11.94 -4.78
C SER A 209 10.32 -13.47 -4.71
N ALA A 210 11.55 -13.98 -4.83
CA ALA A 210 11.83 -15.40 -4.62
C ALA A 210 11.45 -15.86 -3.20
N THR A 211 11.59 -14.98 -2.21
CA THR A 211 11.14 -15.20 -0.83
C THR A 211 9.63 -15.42 -0.72
N THR A 212 8.85 -14.99 -1.72
CA THR A 212 7.42 -15.25 -1.82
C THR A 212 7.09 -16.40 -2.75
N SER A 213 7.69 -16.45 -3.95
CA SER A 213 7.32 -17.41 -4.99
C SER A 213 7.65 -18.86 -4.60
N GLU A 214 8.79 -19.10 -3.94
CA GLU A 214 9.20 -20.43 -3.48
C GLU A 214 8.25 -21.03 -2.42
N PRO A 215 7.97 -20.36 -1.28
CA PRO A 215 7.00 -20.90 -0.34
C PRO A 215 5.58 -20.92 -0.89
N LEU A 216 5.21 -20.02 -1.80
CA LEU A 216 3.92 -20.07 -2.48
C LEU A 216 3.77 -21.36 -3.27
N LYS A 217 4.80 -21.79 -4.00
CA LYS A 217 4.79 -23.09 -4.70
C LYS A 217 4.60 -24.26 -3.72
N ILE A 218 5.37 -24.30 -2.64
CA ILE A 218 5.22 -25.35 -1.60
C ILE A 218 3.81 -25.33 -0.99
N TYR A 219 3.26 -24.15 -0.73
CA TYR A 219 1.91 -24.02 -0.21
C TYR A 219 0.89 -24.61 -1.17
N LEU A 220 0.97 -24.28 -2.46
CA LEU A 220 0.04 -24.77 -3.48
C LEU A 220 0.13 -26.29 -3.66
N ASP A 221 1.34 -26.83 -3.64
CA ASP A 221 1.59 -28.26 -3.89
C ASP A 221 1.18 -29.15 -2.72
N TYR A 222 1.41 -28.71 -1.47
CA TYR A 222 1.33 -29.60 -0.31
C TYR A 222 0.34 -29.19 0.79
N GLU A 223 0.13 -27.88 1.00
CA GLU A 223 -0.60 -27.37 2.18
C GLU A 223 -2.00 -26.84 1.85
N ARG A 224 -2.18 -26.31 0.63
CA ARG A 224 -3.40 -25.63 0.23
C ARG A 224 -4.55 -26.63 0.04
N LYS A 225 -5.55 -26.53 0.90
CA LYS A 225 -6.79 -27.32 0.77
C LYS A 225 -7.56 -26.90 -0.48
N ALA A 226 -7.92 -27.86 -1.33
CA ALA A 226 -8.76 -27.61 -2.49
C ALA A 226 -10.12 -27.03 -2.06
N SER A 227 -10.51 -25.92 -2.69
CA SER A 227 -11.80 -25.27 -2.48
C SER A 227 -12.27 -24.68 -3.80
N HIS A 228 -13.55 -24.89 -4.10
CA HIS A 228 -14.26 -24.21 -5.17
C HIS A 228 -15.40 -23.41 -4.53
N GLU A 229 -15.29 -22.10 -4.56
CA GLU A 229 -16.28 -21.18 -4.01
C GLU A 229 -16.93 -20.45 -5.18
N ASN A 230 -18.17 -20.81 -5.54
CA ASN A 230 -18.91 -20.19 -6.64
C ASN A 230 -18.11 -20.13 -7.96
N GLY A 231 -17.43 -21.22 -8.31
CA GLY A 231 -16.57 -21.29 -9.51
C GLY A 231 -15.20 -20.61 -9.37
N ARG A 232 -14.96 -19.86 -8.29
CA ARG A 232 -13.66 -19.27 -7.97
C ARG A 232 -12.79 -20.27 -7.22
N ARG A 233 -11.48 -20.14 -7.40
CA ARG A 233 -10.45 -20.95 -6.72
C ARG A 233 -9.63 -20.03 -5.80
N PRO A 234 -10.04 -19.80 -4.55
CA PRO A 234 -9.30 -18.96 -3.61
C PRO A 234 -7.86 -19.46 -3.45
N LEU A 235 -6.92 -18.51 -3.32
CA LEU A 235 -5.55 -18.83 -2.90
C LEU A 235 -5.55 -19.31 -1.45
N PHE A 236 -6.02 -18.48 -0.53
CA PHE A 236 -6.00 -18.79 0.90
C PHE A 236 -7.24 -19.57 1.34
N THR A 237 -7.10 -20.87 1.57
CA THR A 237 -8.21 -21.76 1.90
C THR A 237 -8.12 -22.34 3.32
N SER A 238 -9.25 -22.82 3.82
CA SER A 238 -9.44 -23.56 5.05
C SER A 238 -10.30 -24.80 4.76
N SER A 239 -10.59 -25.62 5.77
CA SER A 239 -11.55 -26.74 5.60
C SER A 239 -12.97 -26.29 5.28
N ARG A 240 -13.29 -24.99 5.42
CA ARG A 240 -14.62 -24.40 5.15
C ARG A 240 -14.65 -23.53 3.89
N GLY A 241 -13.66 -23.68 3.00
CA GLY A 241 -13.51 -22.85 1.82
C GLY A 241 -12.54 -21.69 2.01
N ARG A 242 -12.80 -20.51 1.44
CA ARG A 242 -11.91 -19.35 1.59
C ARG A 242 -11.69 -18.99 3.05
N SER A 243 -10.44 -18.69 3.40
CA SER A 243 -10.11 -18.23 4.75
C SER A 243 -10.65 -16.81 4.96
N SER A 244 -11.34 -16.57 6.07
CA SER A 244 -11.77 -15.22 6.43
C SER A 244 -10.57 -14.34 6.79
N SER A 245 -10.71 -13.02 6.63
CA SER A 245 -9.70 -12.06 7.05
C SER A 245 -9.39 -12.17 8.55
N CYS A 246 -10.40 -12.45 9.39
CA CYS A 246 -10.20 -12.70 10.82
C CYS A 246 -9.34 -13.94 11.08
N THR A 247 -9.51 -15.00 10.29
CA THR A 247 -8.70 -16.22 10.40
C THR A 247 -7.25 -15.93 10.06
N LEU A 248 -7.00 -15.21 8.96
CA LEU A 248 -5.64 -14.86 8.52
C LEU A 248 -4.95 -13.93 9.54
N ARG A 249 -5.65 -12.91 10.04
CA ARG A 249 -5.15 -12.03 11.11
C ARG A 249 -4.76 -12.81 12.38
N ARG A 250 -5.60 -13.74 12.83
CA ARG A 250 -5.29 -14.59 14.00
C ARG A 250 -4.11 -15.50 13.74
N SER A 251 -3.95 -16.01 12.52
CA SER A 251 -2.79 -16.83 12.15
C SER A 251 -1.48 -16.04 12.22
N VAL A 252 -1.44 -14.81 11.69
CA VAL A 252 -0.27 -13.92 11.79
C VAL A 252 0.05 -13.62 13.25
N LYS A 253 -0.94 -13.18 14.03
CA LYS A 253 -0.79 -12.88 15.45
C LYS A 253 -0.20 -14.05 16.25
N LYS A 254 -0.73 -15.25 16.02
CA LYS A 254 -0.26 -16.46 16.72
C LYS A 254 1.20 -16.79 16.38
N GLU A 255 1.57 -16.70 15.10
CA GLU A 255 2.95 -16.99 14.69
C GLU A 255 3.90 -15.88 15.17
N SER A 256 3.48 -14.63 15.31
CA SER A 256 4.33 -13.56 15.87
C SER A 256 4.60 -13.76 17.36
N GLU A 257 3.57 -14.11 18.14
CA GLU A 257 3.73 -14.45 19.57
C GLU A 257 4.67 -15.65 19.76
N THR A 258 4.59 -16.61 18.83
CA THR A 258 5.49 -17.77 18.79
C THR A 258 6.92 -17.35 18.44
N ALA A 259 7.10 -16.52 17.42
CA ALA A 259 8.40 -16.04 16.96
C ALA A 259 9.18 -15.34 18.08
N ILE A 260 8.52 -14.48 18.85
CA ILE A 260 9.13 -13.77 19.98
C ILE A 260 9.60 -14.73 21.06
N THR A 261 8.84 -15.80 21.33
CA THR A 261 9.22 -16.82 22.31
C THR A 261 10.53 -17.54 21.92
N TYR A 262 10.83 -17.64 20.62
CA TYR A 262 12.02 -18.33 20.10
C TYR A 262 13.13 -17.38 19.62
N SER A 263 12.90 -16.07 19.63
CA SER A 263 13.90 -15.08 19.21
C SER A 263 14.98 -14.91 20.31
N PRO A 264 16.27 -14.80 19.96
CA PRO A 264 17.33 -14.49 20.93
C PRO A 264 17.14 -13.15 21.65
N HIS A 265 16.30 -12.24 21.14
CA HIS A 265 15.89 -11.00 21.81
C HIS A 265 14.90 -11.21 22.98
N SER A 266 14.32 -12.40 23.14
CA SER A 266 13.39 -12.74 24.24
C SER A 266 13.98 -12.57 25.64
N ALA A 267 15.31 -12.61 25.78
CA ALA A 267 16.00 -12.41 27.07
C ALA A 267 15.88 -10.96 27.59
N ASN A 268 15.85 -9.96 26.71
CA ASN A 268 15.65 -8.55 27.10
C ASN A 268 14.17 -8.21 27.33
N VAL A 269 13.27 -8.79 26.52
CA VAL A 269 11.82 -8.56 26.63
C VAL A 269 11.25 -9.08 27.97
N GLN A 270 11.78 -10.18 28.50
CA GLN A 270 11.37 -10.69 29.82
C GLN A 270 11.91 -9.86 30.99
N GLN A 271 13.11 -9.26 30.87
CA GLN A 271 13.66 -8.42 31.94
C GLN A 271 12.95 -7.06 32.06
N GLU A 272 12.54 -6.43 30.96
CA GLU A 272 11.80 -5.14 31.00
C GLU A 272 10.38 -5.26 31.56
N SER A 273 9.74 -6.43 31.43
CA SER A 273 8.42 -6.70 32.02
C SER A 273 8.39 -6.70 33.56
N SER A 274 9.57 -6.70 34.20
CA SER A 274 9.70 -6.69 35.66
C SER A 274 9.72 -5.27 36.26
N GLY A 275 9.89 -4.24 35.43
CA GLY A 275 10.10 -2.85 35.88
C GLY A 275 9.04 -1.83 35.43
N ASP A 276 8.29 -2.12 34.37
CA ASP A 276 7.30 -1.18 33.81
C ASP A 276 5.92 -1.85 33.69
N GLN A 277 5.08 -1.69 34.70
CA GLN A 277 3.74 -2.28 34.77
C GLN A 277 2.74 -1.70 33.73
N ASN A 278 3.19 -0.82 32.83
CA ASN A 278 2.33 -0.13 31.88
C ASN A 278 2.49 -0.60 30.42
N ARG A 279 3.48 -1.44 30.09
CA ARG A 279 3.60 -2.05 28.74
C ARG A 279 2.73 -3.30 28.64
N SER A 280 1.54 -3.15 28.04
CA SER A 280 0.62 -4.26 27.81
C SER A 280 1.25 -5.31 26.85
N PRO A 281 0.99 -6.62 27.05
CA PRO A 281 1.46 -7.70 26.16
C PRO A 281 0.99 -7.58 24.70
N GLU A 282 0.08 -6.65 24.42
CA GLU A 282 -0.33 -6.27 23.06
C GLU A 282 0.78 -5.64 22.23
N HIS A 283 1.86 -5.12 22.82
CA HIS A 283 2.96 -4.48 22.09
C HIS A 283 3.85 -5.44 21.29
N TYR A 284 3.68 -6.75 21.48
CA TYR A 284 4.53 -7.77 20.85
C TYR A 284 3.78 -8.61 19.81
N SER A 285 2.58 -8.20 19.39
CA SER A 285 1.79 -9.00 18.45
C SER A 285 1.70 -8.29 17.11
N VAL A 286 2.28 -8.89 16.07
CA VAL A 286 2.30 -8.33 14.72
C VAL A 286 0.91 -8.47 14.10
N THR A 287 0.43 -7.38 13.53
CA THR A 287 -0.76 -7.37 12.69
C THR A 287 -0.37 -7.36 11.21
N PRO A 288 -1.25 -7.80 10.30
CA PRO A 288 -1.01 -7.64 8.87
C PRO A 288 -0.81 -6.20 8.41
N SER A 289 -1.33 -5.22 9.14
CA SER A 289 -1.11 -3.81 8.83
C SER A 289 0.35 -3.43 9.12
N ASP A 290 0.96 -4.00 10.16
CA ASP A 290 2.34 -3.73 10.53
C ASP A 290 3.28 -4.25 9.44
N ILE A 291 3.06 -5.49 8.97
CA ILE A 291 3.81 -6.08 7.84
C ILE A 291 3.76 -5.16 6.61
N ARG A 292 2.54 -4.74 6.24
CA ARG A 292 2.31 -3.84 5.11
C ARG A 292 3.08 -2.53 5.26
N TRP A 293 2.94 -1.88 6.41
CA TRP A 293 3.55 -0.57 6.64
C TRP A 293 5.07 -0.64 6.72
N CYS A 294 5.62 -1.76 7.19
CA CYS A 294 7.06 -1.91 7.33
C CYS A 294 7.66 -2.12 5.92
N ALA A 295 7.00 -2.91 5.07
CA ALA A 295 7.36 -2.99 3.64
C ALA A 295 7.21 -1.65 2.89
N ILE A 296 6.18 -0.85 3.19
CA ILE A 296 6.04 0.50 2.61
C ILE A 296 7.16 1.43 3.08
N ALA A 297 7.58 1.33 4.35
CA ALA A 297 8.70 2.11 4.86
C ALA A 297 10.01 1.71 4.19
N ASP A 298 10.23 0.41 3.95
CA ASP A 298 11.43 -0.10 3.27
C ASP A 298 11.47 0.28 1.78
N LEU A 299 10.31 0.48 1.14
CA LEU A 299 10.23 0.95 -0.25
C LEU A 299 10.80 2.37 -0.42
N VAL A 300 10.64 3.23 0.60
CA VAL A 300 10.89 4.67 0.50
C VAL A 300 12.09 5.15 1.32
N ASN A 301 12.84 4.22 1.91
CA ASN A 301 14.14 4.47 2.57
C ASN A 301 15.28 4.01 1.66
#